data_AF-A0A6A0A8R0-F1
#
_entry.id   AF-A0A6A0A8R0-F1
#
_cell.length_a   1.000
_cell.length_b   1.000
_cell.length_c   1.000
_cell.angle_alpha   90.00
_cell.angle_beta   90.00
_cell.angle_gamma   90.00
#
_symmetry.space_group_name_H-M   'P 1'
#
loop_
_entity.id
_entity.type
_entity.pdbx_description
1 polymer ?
#
loop_
_entity_poly.entity_id
_entity_poly.type
_entity_poly.pdbx_seq_one_letter_code
_entity_poly.pdbx_strand_id
1 'polypeptide(L)'
;MLLAVSSFEQVTKVLAVARTRLGEVLSAFEFLDAESMHMVCSHAQQGVVNPLKPQPEWPVSPFYVLLETHGSCEAHDREKLEGLSEVILESGDALDAVVARDSSRTAAVWRVRE
;
A
#
# COMPACT_ATOMS: atom_id res chain seq x y z
N MET A 1 -2.23 4.20 -1.72
CA MET A 1 -2.53 3.27 -0.60
C MET A 1 -1.29 2.43 -0.33
N LEU A 2 -1.01 2.13 0.93
CA LEU A 2 0.04 1.20 1.35
C LEU A 2 -0.59 0.00 2.06
N LEU A 3 -0.16 -1.21 1.74
CA LEU A 3 -0.65 -2.46 2.32
C LEU A 3 0.49 -3.21 3.03
N ALA A 4 0.20 -3.87 4.16
CA ALA A 4 1.05 -4.89 4.76
C ALA A 4 0.60 -6.27 4.25
N VAL A 5 1.52 -7.09 3.74
CA VAL A 5 1.21 -8.37 3.10
C VAL A 5 2.12 -9.49 3.64
N SER A 6 1.55 -10.65 3.95
CA SER A 6 2.27 -11.70 4.68
C SER A 6 3.15 -12.60 3.80
N SER A 7 2.89 -12.65 2.49
CA SER A 7 3.68 -13.44 1.55
C SER A 7 3.69 -12.86 0.14
N PHE A 8 4.70 -13.22 -0.66
CA PHE A 8 4.77 -12.81 -2.06
C PHE A 8 3.62 -13.39 -2.89
N GLU A 9 3.12 -14.58 -2.54
CA GLU A 9 1.92 -15.15 -3.19
C GLU A 9 0.71 -14.23 -2.99
N GLN A 10 0.50 -13.72 -1.77
CA GLN A 10 -0.56 -12.76 -1.49
C GLN A 10 -0.34 -11.43 -2.24
N VAL A 11 0.91 -10.96 -2.38
CA VAL A 11 1.21 -9.78 -3.23
C VAL A 11 0.69 -9.99 -4.65
N THR A 12 0.87 -11.19 -5.23
CA THR A 12 0.37 -11.49 -6.57
C THR A 12 -1.17 -11.58 -6.64
N LYS A 13 -1.83 -12.06 -5.59
CA LYS A 13 -3.30 -12.06 -5.48
C LYS A 13 -3.84 -10.63 -5.43
N VAL A 14 -3.23 -9.80 -4.58
CA VAL A 14 -3.53 -8.36 -4.47
C VAL A 14 -3.39 -7.67 -5.83
N LEU A 15 -2.31 -7.93 -6.59
CA LEU A 15 -2.14 -7.39 -7.95
C LEU A 15 -3.26 -7.83 -8.90
N ALA A 16 -3.64 -9.10 -8.87
CA ALA A 16 -4.71 -9.62 -9.72
C ALA A 16 -6.08 -8.96 -9.41
N VAL A 17 -6.41 -8.80 -8.13
CA VAL A 17 -7.63 -8.13 -7.68
C VAL A 17 -7.61 -6.64 -8.03
N ALA A 18 -6.48 -5.96 -7.79
CA ALA A 18 -6.28 -4.55 -8.13
C ALA A 18 -6.50 -4.29 -9.62
N ARG A 19 -5.89 -5.10 -10.50
CA ARG A 19 -6.09 -4.98 -11.95
C ARG A 19 -7.55 -5.17 -12.37
N THR A 20 -8.26 -6.08 -11.72
CA THR A 20 -9.67 -6.37 -12.02
C THR A 20 -10.60 -5.25 -11.58
N ARG A 21 -10.34 -4.64 -10.41
CA ARG A 21 -11.24 -3.63 -9.82
C ARG A 21 -10.92 -2.19 -10.22
N LEU A 22 -9.65 -1.86 -10.40
CA LEU A 22 -9.21 -0.51 -10.72
C LEU A 22 -9.08 -0.28 -12.22
N GLY A 23 -8.73 -1.32 -12.99
CA GLY A 23 -8.66 -1.25 -14.44
C GLY A 23 -7.77 -0.10 -14.93
N GLU A 24 -8.38 0.80 -15.68
CA GLU A 24 -7.73 1.94 -16.33
C GLU A 24 -7.18 2.99 -15.37
N VAL A 25 -7.68 3.06 -14.12
CA VAL A 25 -7.23 4.09 -13.18
C VAL A 25 -6.03 3.64 -12.35
N LEU A 26 -5.59 2.37 -12.43
CA LEU A 26 -4.37 1.91 -11.74
C LEU A 26 -3.13 2.53 -12.40
N SER A 27 -2.45 3.43 -11.69
CA SER A 27 -1.27 4.15 -12.21
C SER A 27 0.04 3.52 -11.77
N ALA A 28 0.12 2.99 -10.54
CA ALA A 28 1.32 2.36 -10.01
C ALA A 28 0.99 1.16 -9.10
N PHE A 29 1.84 0.15 -9.18
CA PHE A 29 1.87 -0.98 -8.26
C PHE A 29 3.33 -1.35 -7.98
N GLU A 30 3.80 -0.97 -6.80
CA GLU A 30 5.17 -1.25 -6.33
C GLU A 30 5.09 -2.17 -5.12
N PHE A 31 6.13 -2.99 -4.91
CA PHE A 31 6.26 -3.78 -3.69
C PHE A 31 7.63 -3.60 -3.07
N LEU A 32 7.72 -3.77 -1.75
CA LEU A 32 8.96 -3.71 -0.98
C LEU A 32 8.97 -4.87 0.01
N ASP A 33 10.13 -5.43 0.32
CA ASP A 33 10.28 -6.37 1.43
C ASP A 33 10.58 -5.63 2.76
N ALA A 34 10.58 -6.39 3.85
CA ALA A 34 10.85 -5.87 5.19
C ALA A 34 12.22 -5.18 5.30
N GLU A 35 13.26 -5.72 4.66
CA GLU A 35 14.60 -5.14 4.71
C GLU A 35 14.67 -3.81 3.96
N SER A 36 14.05 -3.72 2.77
CA SER A 36 13.95 -2.48 2.01
C SER A 36 13.23 -1.39 2.81
N MET A 37 12.10 -1.73 3.44
CA MET A 37 11.38 -0.82 4.32
C MET A 37 12.25 -0.37 5.51
N HIS A 38 12.96 -1.29 6.14
CA HIS A 38 13.86 -0.99 7.25
C HIS A 38 14.97 -0.03 6.83
N MET A 39 15.63 -0.30 5.70
CA MET A 39 16.71 0.54 5.16
C MET A 39 16.24 1.96 4.90
N VAL A 40 15.07 2.13 4.28
CA VAL A 40 14.50 3.47 4.03
C VAL A 40 14.17 4.18 5.34
N CYS A 41 13.50 3.51 6.28
CA CYS A 41 13.14 4.15 7.55
C CYS A 41 14.35 4.50 8.42
N SER A 42 15.43 3.71 8.37
CA SER A 42 16.62 3.90 9.21
C SER A 42 17.64 4.86 8.62
N HIS A 43 17.71 4.99 7.30
CA HIS A 43 18.82 5.71 6.63
C HIS A 43 18.38 6.84 5.69
N ALA A 44 17.09 6.95 5.34
CA ALA A 44 16.65 8.05 4.49
C ALA A 44 16.87 9.41 5.19
N GLN A 45 17.53 10.33 4.48
CA GLN A 45 17.86 11.66 5.00
C GLN A 45 16.64 12.48 5.43
N GLN A 46 15.44 12.11 4.94
CA GLN A 46 14.20 12.83 5.17
C GLN A 46 13.38 12.33 6.37
N GLY A 47 13.91 11.42 7.19
CA GLY A 47 13.20 10.90 8.37
C GLY A 47 11.92 10.17 8.00
N VAL A 48 12.01 9.27 7.02
CA VAL A 48 10.87 8.49 6.53
C VAL A 48 10.38 7.55 7.63
N VAL A 49 9.07 7.52 7.85
CA VAL A 49 8.43 6.65 8.84
C VAL A 49 7.43 5.77 8.12
N ASN A 50 7.45 4.46 8.42
CA ASN A 50 6.46 3.53 7.90
C ASN A 50 5.04 3.97 8.33
N PRO A 51 4.14 4.28 7.38
CA PRO A 51 2.77 4.68 7.69
C PRO A 51 1.95 3.58 8.37
N LEU A 52 2.31 2.32 8.16
CA LEU A 52 1.70 1.16 8.82
C LEU A 52 2.37 0.94 10.17
N LYS A 53 1.58 0.95 11.24
CA LYS A 53 2.09 0.78 12.60
C LYS A 53 2.32 -0.71 12.90
N PRO A 54 3.42 -1.08 13.57
CA PRO A 54 3.59 -2.41 14.12
C PRO A 54 2.42 -2.80 15.02
N GLN A 55 1.98 -4.05 14.93
CA GLN A 55 0.95 -4.60 15.83
C GLN A 55 1.50 -5.78 16.63
N PRO A 56 0.95 -6.10 17.81
CA PRO A 56 1.45 -7.19 18.65
C PRO A 56 1.48 -8.54 17.93
N GLU A 57 0.47 -8.82 17.11
CA GLU A 57 0.36 -10.05 16.30
C GLU A 57 1.30 -10.09 15.09
N TRP A 58 1.70 -8.92 14.56
CA TRP A 58 2.64 -8.80 13.45
C TRP A 58 3.54 -7.56 13.68
N PRO A 59 4.68 -7.72 14.36
CA PRO A 59 5.54 -6.57 14.68
C PRO A 59 6.24 -6.01 13.42
N VAL A 60 6.41 -6.83 12.39
CA VAL A 60 6.98 -6.44 11.09
C VAL A 60 6.24 -7.19 9.98
N SER A 61 5.79 -6.47 8.96
CA SER A 61 5.24 -7.10 7.75
C SER A 61 6.37 -7.58 6.83
N PRO A 62 6.33 -8.83 6.33
CA PRO A 62 7.33 -9.35 5.39
C PRO A 62 7.37 -8.58 4.06
N PHE A 63 6.20 -8.17 3.57
CA PHE A 63 6.04 -7.41 2.33
C PHE A 63 5.15 -6.18 2.54
N TYR A 64 5.37 -5.19 1.70
CA TYR A 64 4.56 -4.00 1.58
C TYR A 64 4.18 -3.80 0.12
N VAL A 65 2.95 -3.35 -0.14
CA VAL A 65 2.49 -3.00 -1.48
C VAL A 65 2.05 -1.55 -1.51
N LEU A 66 2.63 -0.78 -2.40
CA LEU A 66 2.25 0.60 -2.70
C LEU A 66 1.41 0.62 -3.98
N LEU A 67 0.18 1.09 -3.86
CA LEU A 67 -0.77 1.19 -4.96
C LEU A 67 -1.21 2.63 -5.15
N GLU A 68 -1.21 3.10 -6.39
CA GLU A 68 -1.72 4.41 -6.76
C GLU A 68 -2.77 4.32 -7.87
N THR A 69 -3.75 5.24 -7.81
CA THR A 69 -4.71 5.46 -8.89
C THR A 69 -4.61 6.88 -9.42
N HIS A 70 -4.75 7.03 -10.73
CA HIS A 70 -4.84 8.32 -11.40
C HIS A 70 -5.82 8.25 -12.57
N GLY A 71 -7.04 8.73 -12.34
CA GLY A 71 -8.12 8.83 -13.31
C GLY A 71 -8.60 10.26 -13.49
N SER A 72 -9.75 10.41 -14.17
CA SER A 72 -10.32 11.73 -14.48
C SER A 72 -11.18 12.31 -13.37
N CYS A 73 -11.48 11.56 -12.31
CA CYS A 73 -12.30 11.99 -11.19
C CYS A 73 -11.74 11.46 -9.87
N GLU A 74 -11.04 12.32 -9.13
CA GLU A 74 -10.38 11.97 -7.87
C GLU A 74 -11.35 11.35 -6.84
N ALA A 75 -12.61 11.79 -6.82
CA ALA A 75 -13.63 11.23 -5.93
C ALA A 75 -13.94 9.76 -6.25
N HIS A 76 -14.12 9.42 -7.53
CA HIS A 76 -14.35 8.04 -7.96
C HIS A 76 -13.10 7.16 -7.80
N ASP A 77 -11.92 7.69 -8.08
CA ASP A 77 -10.66 6.96 -7.92
C ASP A 77 -10.45 6.58 -6.45
N ARG A 78 -10.72 7.53 -5.54
CA ARG A 78 -10.69 7.28 -4.09
C ARG A 78 -11.71 6.24 -3.66
N GLU A 79 -12.96 6.33 -4.11
CA GLU A 79 -14.00 5.34 -3.79
C GLU A 79 -13.60 3.93 -4.25
N LYS A 80 -13.07 3.80 -5.47
CA LYS A 80 -12.53 2.54 -5.99
C LYS A 80 -11.38 2.00 -5.13
N LEU A 81 -10.47 2.87 -4.67
CA LEU A 81 -9.33 2.51 -3.84
C LEU A 81 -9.76 2.06 -2.43
N GLU A 82 -10.72 2.76 -1.83
CA GLU A 82 -11.31 2.40 -0.52
C GLU A 82 -12.04 1.04 -0.62
N GLY A 83 -12.89 0.87 -1.64
CA GLY A 83 -13.57 -0.42 -1.86
C GLY A 83 -12.61 -1.57 -2.19
N LEU A 84 -11.48 -1.30 -2.87
CA LEU A 84 -10.43 -2.30 -3.06
C LEU A 84 -9.80 -2.70 -1.72
N SER A 85 -9.52 -1.72 -0.85
CA SER A 85 -8.90 -1.98 0.47
C SER A 85 -9.77 -2.88 1.34
N GLU A 86 -11.08 -2.63 1.36
CA GLU A 86 -12.05 -3.45 2.10
C GLU A 86 -12.02 -4.90 1.61
N VAL A 87 -12.09 -5.11 0.30
CA VAL A 87 -12.10 -6.45 -0.31
C VAL A 87 -10.81 -7.24 -0.02
N ILE A 88 -9.66 -6.57 -0.09
CA ILE A 88 -8.36 -7.22 0.18
C ILE A 88 -8.27 -7.62 1.65
N LEU A 89 -8.72 -6.76 2.57
CA LEU A 89 -8.69 -7.05 4.01
C LEU A 89 -9.70 -8.14 4.38
N GLU A 90 -10.92 -8.11 3.84
CA GLU A 90 -11.95 -9.12 4.10
C GLU A 90 -11.56 -10.52 3.58
N SER A 91 -10.82 -10.58 2.47
CA SER A 91 -10.31 -11.84 1.92
C SER A 91 -9.08 -12.38 2.66
N GLY A 92 -8.46 -11.57 3.54
CA GLY A 92 -7.24 -11.93 4.26
C GLY A 92 -5.98 -11.91 3.38
N ASP A 93 -6.03 -11.26 2.20
CA ASP A 93 -4.89 -11.13 1.30
C ASP A 93 -3.91 -10.02 1.74
N ALA A 94 -4.30 -9.16 2.68
CA ALA A 94 -3.42 -8.23 3.39
C ALA A 94 -3.67 -8.27 4.91
N LEU A 95 -2.65 -7.89 5.68
CA LEU A 95 -2.70 -7.78 7.13
C LEU A 95 -3.31 -6.44 7.58
N ASP A 96 -2.98 -5.36 6.87
CA ASP A 96 -3.43 -4.00 7.18
C ASP A 96 -3.29 -3.09 5.96
N ALA A 97 -4.00 -1.96 5.95
CA ALA A 97 -4.03 -1.01 4.86
C ALA A 97 -4.09 0.45 5.34
N VAL A 98 -3.32 1.32 4.68
CA VAL A 98 -3.39 2.77 4.83
C VAL A 98 -3.78 3.39 3.49
N VAL A 99 -4.99 3.92 3.43
CA VAL A 99 -5.45 4.78 2.33
C VAL A 99 -5.10 6.23 2.65
N ALA A 100 -4.23 6.83 1.83
CA ALA A 100 -3.93 8.26 1.92
C ALA A 100 -5.12 9.07 1.38
N ARG A 101 -5.62 10.04 2.16
CA ARG A 101 -6.80 10.84 1.84
C ARG A 101 -6.50 12.32 1.57
N ASP A 102 -5.24 12.71 1.76
CA ASP A 102 -4.75 14.07 1.58
C ASP A 102 -3.34 14.04 0.98
N SER A 103 -2.91 15.17 0.42
CA SER A 103 -1.63 15.31 -0.25
C SER A 103 -0.44 15.03 0.67
N SER A 104 -0.54 15.37 1.96
CA SER A 104 0.54 15.15 2.93
C SER A 104 0.75 13.67 3.23
N ARG A 105 -0.34 12.89 3.37
CA ARG A 105 -0.29 11.44 3.55
C ARG A 105 0.13 10.72 2.27
N THR A 106 -0.28 11.23 1.12
CA THR A 106 0.13 10.69 -0.19
C THR A 106 1.65 10.82 -0.36
N ALA A 107 2.20 11.99 -0.05
CA ALA A 107 3.65 12.21 -0.06
C ALA A 107 4.38 11.38 1.01
N ALA A 108 3.79 11.16 2.19
CA ALA A 108 4.38 10.27 3.21
C ALA A 108 4.46 8.82 2.75
N VAL A 109 3.42 8.34 2.06
CA VAL A 109 3.35 6.99 1.51
C VAL A 109 4.35 6.80 0.36
N TRP A 110 4.53 7.80 -0.51
CA TRP A 110 5.49 7.74 -1.61
C TRP A 110 6.96 7.85 -1.17
N ARG A 111 7.25 8.60 -0.11
CA ARG A 111 8.60 8.69 0.47
C ARG A 111 9.18 7.36 0.97
N VAL A 112 8.34 6.34 1.13
CA VAL A 112 8.81 4.97 1.43
C VAL A 112 9.51 4.35 0.22
N ARG A 113 9.17 4.78 -1.01
CA ARG A 113 9.69 4.23 -2.26
C ARG A 113 10.79 5.08 -2.89
N GLU A 114 10.70 6.41 -2.81
CA GLU A 114 11.68 7.33 -3.40
C GLU A 114 12.98 7.43 -2.60
#